data_AF-A0A256FKN2-F1
#
_entry.id   AF-A0A256FKN2-F1
#
_cell.length_a   1.000
_cell.length_b   1.000
_cell.length_c   1.000
_cell.angle_alpha   90.00
_cell.angle_beta   90.00
_cell.angle_gamma   90.00
#
_symmetry.space_group_name_H-M   'P 1'
#
loop_
_entity.id
_entity.type
_entity.pdbx_description
1 polymer ?
#
loop_
_entity_poly.entity_id
_entity_poly.type
_entity_poly.pdbx_seq_one_letter_code
_entity_poly.pdbx_strand_id
1 'polypeptide(L)'
;MVRIGADMTERLDYIPANYQVIVTVCPKYACPKGCTRVVQAKAPAYLLEGSWPTEALLAQIAVSKHSEHMPLNRQAVVMARHGVRIDRSVPAD
;
A
#
# COMPACT_ATOMS: atom_id res chain seq x y z
N MET A 1 18.36 18.35 15.08
CA MET A 1 18.44 17.30 14.04
C MET A 1 18.00 17.93 12.72
N VAL A 2 18.63 17.58 11.60
CA VAL A 2 18.29 18.11 10.26
C VAL A 2 17.68 16.98 9.44
N ARG A 3 16.57 17.26 8.74
CA ARG A 3 15.96 16.30 7.81
C ARG A 3 16.84 16.17 6.57
N ILE A 4 17.32 14.96 6.29
CA ILE A 4 18.20 14.68 5.15
C ILE A 4 17.50 13.89 4.04
N GLY A 5 16.33 13.32 4.32
CA GLY A 5 15.56 12.53 3.36
C GLY A 5 14.31 11.91 3.99
N ALA A 6 13.64 11.04 3.25
CA ALA A 6 12.56 10.20 3.75
C ALA A 6 12.41 8.96 2.87
N ASP A 7 12.03 7.84 3.48
CA ASP A 7 11.51 6.69 2.73
C ASP A 7 10.00 6.85 2.58
N MET A 8 9.49 6.52 1.40
CA MET A 8 8.06 6.61 1.08
C MET A 8 7.58 5.24 0.63
N THR A 9 6.43 4.83 1.15
CA THR A 9 5.75 3.60 0.75
C THR A 9 4.30 3.93 0.43
N GLU A 10 3.83 3.48 -0.73
CA GLU A 10 2.48 3.71 -1.21
C GLU A 10 1.74 2.38 -1.23
N ARG A 11 0.55 2.34 -0.62
CA ARG A 11 -0.29 1.14 -0.60
C ARG A 11 -1.72 1.47 -1.02
N LEU A 12 -2.31 0.65 -1.88
CA LEU A 12 -3.70 0.80 -2.30
C LEU A 12 -4.63 0.22 -1.24
N ASP A 13 -5.58 1.03 -0.82
CA ASP A 13 -6.57 0.74 0.19
C ASP A 13 -7.99 0.70 -0.40
N TYR A 14 -8.85 -0.05 0.29
CA TYR A 14 -10.25 -0.19 -0.05
C TYR A 14 -11.12 0.32 1.09
N ILE A 15 -11.85 1.39 0.80
CA ILE A 15 -13.00 1.83 1.58
C ILE A 15 -14.24 1.36 0.81
N PRO A 16 -15.33 0.93 1.45
CA PRO A 16 -16.54 0.55 0.72
C PRO A 16 -16.90 1.56 -0.39
N ALA A 17 -16.94 1.07 -1.63
CA ALA A 17 -17.17 1.82 -2.87
C ALA A 17 -16.09 2.84 -3.29
N ASN A 18 -14.91 2.89 -2.66
CA ASN A 18 -13.82 3.79 -3.03
C ASN A 18 -12.43 3.15 -2.87
N TYR A 19 -11.49 3.57 -3.70
CA TYR A 19 -10.08 3.18 -3.60
C TYR A 19 -9.24 4.41 -3.30
N GLN A 20 -8.28 4.26 -2.40
CA GLN A 20 -7.38 5.35 -2.02
C GLN A 20 -5.95 4.83 -1.90
N VAL A 21 -4.96 5.71 -2.02
CA VAL A 21 -3.56 5.37 -1.78
C VAL A 21 -3.15 5.92 -0.42
N ILE A 22 -2.73 5.03 0.47
CA ILE A 22 -2.13 5.40 1.75
C ILE A 22 -0.62 5.54 1.53
N VAL A 23 -0.11 6.75 1.75
CA VAL A 23 1.33 7.04 1.66
C VAL A 23 1.92 7.14 3.06
N THR A 24 2.79 6.20 3.40
CA THR A 24 3.56 6.24 4.65
C THR A 24 4.94 6.82 4.38
N VAL A 25 5.23 7.94 5.03
CA VAL A 25 6.51 8.65 4.92
C VAL A 25 7.29 8.46 6.22
N CYS A 26 8.50 7.91 6.12
CA CYS A 26 9.43 7.71 7.24
C CYS A 26 10.64 8.65 7.09
N PRO A 27 10.63 9.85 7.70
CA PRO A 27 11.71 10.83 7.54
C PRO A 27 13.03 10.39 8.18
N LYS A 28 14.13 10.69 7.50
CA LYS A 28 15.51 10.45 7.96
C LYS A 28 16.11 11.75 8.48
N TYR A 29 16.69 11.69 9.68
CA TYR A 29 17.31 12.82 10.36
C TYR A 29 18.77 12.56 10.65
N ALA A 30 19.61 13.57 10.51
CA ALA A 30 21.03 13.53 10.89
C ALA A 30 21.38 14.62 11.90
N CYS A 31 22.48 14.41 12.62
CA CYS A 31 23.04 15.44 13.50
C CYS A 31 23.72 16.54 12.67
N PRO A 32 23.40 17.83 12.88
CA PRO A 32 24.04 18.93 12.15
C PRO A 32 25.53 19.10 12.45
N LYS A 33 26.05 18.57 13.57
CA LYS A 33 27.45 18.76 14.01
C LYS A 33 28.43 17.67 13.52
N GLY A 34 28.13 17.03 12.39
CA GLY A 34 29.02 16.01 11.81
C GLY A 34 29.05 14.67 12.53
N CYS A 35 28.11 14.42 13.46
CA CYS A 35 27.97 13.09 14.04
C CYS A 35 27.33 12.16 12.99
N THR A 36 27.99 11.04 12.65
CA THR A 36 27.62 10.08 11.59
C THR A 36 26.29 9.34 11.82
N ARG A 37 25.50 9.72 12.84
CA ARG A 37 24.29 9.01 13.23
C ARG A 37 23.08 9.55 12.46
N VAL A 38 22.59 8.74 11.52
CA VAL A 38 21.28 8.90 10.89
C VAL A 38 20.24 8.17 11.75
N VAL A 39 19.12 8.82 12.03
CA VAL A 39 18.00 8.26 12.80
C VAL A 39 16.75 8.33 11.93
N GLN A 40 15.99 7.23 11.93
CA GLN A 40 14.71 7.10 11.23
C GLN A 40 13.76 6.27 12.10
N ALA A 41 12.48 6.61 12.11
CA ALA A 41 11.46 5.75 12.71
C ALA A 41 11.31 4.48 11.89
N LYS A 42 11.14 3.33 12.55
CA LYS A 42 10.84 2.07 11.85
C LYS A 42 9.49 2.23 11.14
N ALA A 43 9.41 1.78 9.89
CA ALA A 43 8.14 1.71 9.19
C ALA A 43 7.14 0.84 9.99
N PRO A 44 5.83 1.13 9.92
CA PRO A 44 4.82 0.25 10.51
C PRO A 44 5.00 -1.17 9.97
N ALA A 45 4.80 -2.16 10.84
CA ALA A 45 4.76 -3.54 10.40
C ALA A 45 3.46 -3.79 9.63
N TYR A 46 3.56 -4.47 8.50
CA TYR A 46 2.42 -4.80 7.65
C TYR A 46 2.22 -6.32 7.57
N LEU A 47 1.02 -6.76 7.20
CA LEU A 47 0.76 -8.20 7.05
C LEU A 47 1.68 -8.83 5.99
N LEU A 48 1.88 -8.10 4.89
CA LEU A 48 2.79 -8.45 3.81
C LEU A 48 3.77 -7.30 3.61
N GLU A 49 5.01 -7.50 4.06
CA GLU A 49 6.08 -6.50 3.98
C GLU A 49 6.42 -6.16 2.53
N GLY A 50 6.47 -4.87 2.20
CA GLY A 50 6.76 -4.37 0.85
C GLY A 50 5.63 -4.56 -0.17
N SER A 51 4.47 -5.06 0.26
CA SER A 51 3.31 -5.25 -0.63
C SER A 51 2.57 -3.95 -0.90
N TRP A 52 2.10 -3.79 -2.14
CA TRP A 52 1.31 -2.63 -2.57
C TRP A 52 -0.17 -2.66 -2.13
N PRO A 53 -0.87 -3.79 -1.93
CA PRO A 53 -2.23 -3.75 -1.39
C PRO A 53 -2.19 -3.65 0.13
N THR A 54 -3.16 -2.95 0.70
CA THR A 54 -3.44 -3.01 2.14
C THR A 54 -4.21 -4.27 2.52
N GLU A 55 -4.27 -4.53 3.82
CA GLU A 55 -5.01 -5.64 4.42
C GLU A 55 -6.52 -5.55 4.10
N ALA A 56 -7.08 -4.34 4.05
CA ALA A 56 -8.50 -4.13 3.70
C ALA A 56 -8.77 -4.47 2.23
N LEU A 57 -7.87 -4.07 1.32
CA LEU A 57 -8.00 -4.44 -0.10
C LEU A 57 -7.89 -5.96 -0.31
N LEU A 58 -6.94 -6.61 0.37
CA LEU A 58 -6.79 -8.07 0.33
C LEU A 58 -8.06 -8.76 0.84
N ALA A 59 -8.63 -8.30 1.95
CA ALA A 59 -9.88 -8.83 2.47
C ALA A 59 -11.03 -8.67 1.46
N GLN A 60 -11.17 -7.50 0.84
CA GLN A 60 -12.21 -7.25 -0.16
C GLN A 60 -12.07 -8.18 -1.38
N ILE A 61 -10.85 -8.37 -1.90
CA ILE A 61 -10.59 -9.27 -3.04
C ILE A 61 -10.95 -10.71 -2.66
N ALA A 62 -10.54 -11.15 -1.48
CA ALA A 62 -10.79 -12.50 -0.98
C ALA A 62 -12.30 -12.77 -0.79
N VAL A 63 -13.02 -11.87 -0.11
CA VAL A 63 -14.48 -11.97 0.07
C VAL A 63 -15.19 -11.97 -1.27
N SER A 64 -14.84 -11.05 -2.17
CA SER A 64 -15.44 -10.97 -3.50
C SER A 64 -15.21 -12.25 -4.32
N LYS A 65 -14.02 -12.85 -4.23
CA LYS A 65 -13.68 -14.06 -4.98
C LYS A 65 -14.36 -15.30 -4.43
N HIS A 66 -14.36 -15.45 -3.11
CA HIS A 66 -14.72 -16.70 -2.46
C HIS A 66 -16.15 -16.73 -1.92
N SER A 67 -16.68 -15.60 -1.45
CA SER A 67 -18.05 -15.51 -0.93
C SER A 67 -19.03 -15.08 -2.03
N GLU A 68 -18.66 -14.06 -2.82
CA GLU A 68 -19.54 -13.51 -3.87
C GLU A 68 -19.32 -14.15 -5.25
N HIS A 69 -18.41 -15.13 -5.35
CA HIS A 69 -18.06 -15.82 -6.60
C HIS A 69 -17.71 -14.88 -7.76
N MET A 70 -17.17 -13.69 -7.47
CA MET A 70 -16.75 -12.72 -8.49
C MET A 70 -15.34 -13.05 -8.98
N PRO A 71 -15.16 -13.46 -10.25
CA PRO A 71 -13.84 -13.83 -10.77
C PRO A 71 -12.93 -12.59 -10.88
N LEU A 72 -11.61 -12.81 -10.75
CA LEU A 72 -10.61 -11.72 -10.68
C LEU A 72 -10.63 -10.78 -11.89
N ASN A 73 -10.93 -11.29 -13.09
CA ASN A 73 -11.10 -10.46 -14.28
C ASN A 73 -12.25 -9.44 -14.13
N ARG A 74 -13.37 -9.85 -13.52
CA ARG A 74 -14.50 -8.97 -13.25
C ARG A 74 -14.17 -7.97 -12.14
N GLN A 75 -13.42 -8.40 -11.13
CA GLN A 75 -12.92 -7.48 -10.09
C GLN A 75 -12.02 -6.39 -10.68
N ALA A 76 -11.08 -6.74 -11.56
CA ALA A 76 -10.21 -5.77 -12.23
C ALA A 76 -11.02 -4.76 -13.08
N VAL A 77 -12.09 -5.20 -13.75
CA VAL A 77 -13.01 -4.31 -14.46
C VAL A 77 -13.74 -3.36 -13.50
N VAL A 78 -14.18 -3.84 -12.34
CA VAL A 78 -14.81 -2.99 -11.30
C VAL A 78 -13.82 -1.95 -10.81
N MET A 79 -12.61 -2.36 -10.44
CA MET A 79 -11.53 -1.46 -10.00
C MET A 79 -11.25 -0.38 -11.06
N ALA A 80 -11.20 -0.75 -12.34
CA ALA A 80 -10.97 0.18 -13.44
C ALA A 80 -12.08 1.24 -13.59
N ARG A 81 -13.34 0.92 -13.22
CA ARG A 81 -14.44 1.91 -13.18
C ARG A 81 -14.24 2.95 -12.09
N HIS A 82 -13.54 2.60 -11.02
CA HIS A 82 -13.17 3.51 -9.94
C HIS A 82 -11.77 4.14 -10.15
N GLY A 83 -11.21 4.05 -11.36
CA GLY A 83 -9.92 4.66 -11.70
C GLY A 83 -8.69 3.81 -11.36
N VAL A 84 -8.86 2.63 -10.77
CA VAL A 84 -7.76 1.71 -10.46
C VAL A 84 -7.58 0.70 -11.58
N ARG A 85 -6.65 0.98 -12.49
CA ARG A 85 -6.33 0.09 -13.61
C ARG A 85 -5.21 -0.86 -13.21
N ILE A 86 -5.56 -2.11 -12.89
CA ILE A 86 -4.60 -3.19 -12.63
C ILE A 86 -4.85 -4.35 -13.59
N ASP A 87 -3.79 -5.05 -13.99
CA ASP A 87 -3.95 -6.30 -14.75
C ASP A 87 -4.55 -7.39 -13.84
N ARG A 88 -5.25 -8.36 -14.45
CA ARG A 88 -5.82 -9.50 -13.73
C ARG A 88 -4.77 -10.37 -13.03
N SER A 89 -3.51 -10.34 -13.47
CA SER A 89 -2.41 -11.10 -12.87
C SER A 89 -2.04 -10.55 -11.50
N VAL A 90 -2.14 -9.23 -11.30
CA VAL A 90 -1.71 -8.56 -10.07
C VAL A 90 -2.43 -9.08 -8.81
N PRO A 91 -3.76 -9.30 -8.78
CA PRO A 91 -4.43 -9.92 -7.64
C PRO A 91 -4.38 -11.47 -7.64
N ALA A 92 -3.73 -12.08 -8.64
CA ALA A 92 -3.54 -13.52 -8.72
C ALA A 92 -2.16 -13.97 -8.22
N ASP A 93 -1.17 -13.10 -8.33
CA ASP A 93 0.20 -13.24 -7.82
C ASP A 93 0.29 -12.89 -6.32
#